data_AF-A0A1P8JXH0-F1
#
_entry.id   AF-A0A1P8JXH0-F1
#
_cell.length_a   1.000
_cell.length_b   1.000
_cell.length_c   1.000
_cell.angle_alpha   90.00
_cell.angle_beta   90.00
_cell.angle_gamma   90.00
#
_symmetry.space_group_name_H-M   'P 1'
#
loop_
_entity.id
_entity.type
_entity.pdbx_description
1 polymer ?
#
loop_
_entity_poly.entity_id
_entity_poly.type
_entity_poly.pdbx_seq_one_letter_code
_entity_poly.pdbx_strand_id
1 'polypeptide(L)'
;MIEQRLVQDRHSAHEAALSLYAVAKHGTKRGRRFVMQLVSDEPDRRHQLRKLFHGPVLADISQQVRLPDPDTGLVVRYTPKAWKQLFAEMFIEPRFERQVVRGRRVVVELPRSTEALTDDQFAKFTLQVIVFAVVELGVEFTEEGAQP
;
A
#
# COMPACT_ATOMS: atom_id res chain seq x y z
N MET A 1 1.85 11.67 22.02
CA MET A 1 2.91 12.34 21.24
C MET A 1 2.68 11.97 19.79
N ILE A 2 2.41 12.94 18.93
CA ILE A 2 2.23 12.72 17.49
C ILE A 2 3.60 13.02 16.88
N GLU A 3 4.26 12.03 16.29
CA GLU A 3 5.51 12.22 15.55
C GLU A 3 5.14 12.55 14.10
N GLN A 4 5.41 13.78 13.68
CA GLN A 4 5.24 14.24 12.30
C GLN A 4 6.61 14.60 11.76
N ARG A 5 6.99 14.01 10.61
CA ARG A 5 8.18 14.41 9.87
C ARG A 5 7.74 15.04 8.56
N LEU A 6 8.18 16.28 8.34
CA LEU A 6 8.14 16.87 7.01
C LEU A 6 9.24 16.22 6.19
N VAL A 7 8.86 15.76 5.00
CA VAL A 7 9.74 15.04 4.08
C VAL A 7 9.67 15.77 2.75
N GLN A 8 10.83 16.08 2.17
CA GLN A 8 10.93 16.85 0.93
C GLN A 8 11.74 16.14 -0.17
N ASP A 9 12.35 14.98 0.14
CA ASP A 9 13.18 14.23 -0.79
C ASP A 9 13.08 12.71 -0.56
N ARG A 10 13.53 11.91 -1.53
CA ARG A 10 13.47 10.44 -1.49
C ARG A 10 14.15 9.83 -0.27
N HIS A 11 15.36 10.29 0.04
CA HIS A 11 16.14 9.69 1.11
C HIS A 11 15.47 9.97 2.46
N SER A 12 15.03 11.22 2.68
CA SER A 12 14.26 11.56 3.88
C SER A 12 12.93 10.80 3.97
N ALA A 13 12.27 10.49 2.86
CA ALA A 13 11.05 9.69 2.83
C ALA A 13 11.29 8.23 3.25
N HIS A 14 12.32 7.61 2.70
CA HIS A 14 12.71 6.24 3.03
C HIS A 14 13.10 6.11 4.51
N GLU A 15 13.96 7.01 4.99
CA GLU A 15 14.37 7.08 6.40
C GLU A 15 13.18 7.34 7.33
N ALA A 16 12.24 8.20 6.94
CA ALA A 16 11.02 8.42 7.69
C ALA A 16 10.15 7.16 7.77
N ALA A 17 9.97 6.43 6.66
CA ALA A 17 9.22 5.19 6.63
C ALA A 17 9.85 4.11 7.54
N LEU A 18 11.17 3.92 7.45
CA LEU A 18 11.92 3.00 8.30
C LEU A 18 11.81 3.38 9.79
N SER A 19 11.99 4.66 10.12
CA SER A 19 11.89 5.17 11.48
C SER A 19 10.49 4.97 12.08
N LEU A 20 9.44 5.36 11.34
CA LEU A 20 8.06 5.19 11.77
C LEU A 20 7.70 3.71 11.97
N TYR A 21 8.16 2.85 11.05
CA TYR A 21 7.96 1.41 11.18
C TYR A 21 8.70 0.84 12.40
N ALA A 22 9.95 1.24 12.66
CA ALA A 22 10.70 0.78 13.82
C ALA A 22 9.98 1.12 15.14
N VAL A 23 9.46 2.34 15.26
CA VAL A 23 8.66 2.77 16.42
C VAL A 23 7.37 1.95 16.53
N ALA A 24 6.63 1.82 15.43
CA ALA A 24 5.38 1.06 15.41
C ALA A 24 5.60 -0.41 15.76
N LYS A 25 6.58 -1.08 15.15
CA LYS A 25 6.95 -2.48 15.40
C LYS A 25 7.30 -2.74 16.85
N HIS A 26 8.07 -1.85 17.47
CA HIS A 26 8.42 -2.00 18.88
C HIS A 26 7.22 -1.75 19.81
N GLY A 27 6.36 -0.78 19.48
CA GLY A 27 5.19 -0.46 20.27
C GLY A 27 4.03 -1.47 20.14
N THR A 28 3.81 -2.04 18.94
CA THR A 28 2.77 -3.06 18.71
C THR A 28 3.07 -4.35 19.44
N LYS A 29 4.35 -4.75 19.56
CA LYS A 29 4.78 -5.85 20.45
C LYS A 29 4.37 -5.66 21.91
N ARG A 30 4.16 -4.41 22.34
CA ARG A 30 3.71 -4.04 23.69
C ARG A 30 2.19 -3.78 23.76
N GLY A 31 1.43 -4.20 22.75
CA GLY A 31 -0.03 -4.05 22.69
C GLY A 31 -0.53 -2.65 22.33
N ARG A 32 0.35 -1.71 21.96
CA ARG A 32 -0.04 -0.35 21.57
C ARG A 32 -0.52 -0.31 20.12
N ARG A 33 -1.49 0.55 19.82
CA ARG A 33 -2.00 0.79 18.47
C ARG A 33 -1.39 2.07 17.90
N PHE A 34 -0.98 2.04 16.64
CA PHE A 34 -0.44 3.18 15.92
C PHE A 34 -1.23 3.40 14.64
N VAL A 35 -1.34 4.66 14.24
CA VAL A 35 -1.90 5.08 12.95
C VAL A 35 -0.79 5.79 12.19
N MET A 36 -0.45 5.29 11.01
CA MET A 36 0.43 5.97 10.06
C MET A 36 -0.44 6.72 9.05
N GLN A 37 -0.10 7.98 8.76
CA GLN A 37 -0.88 8.83 7.87
C GLN A 37 0.04 9.60 6.92
N LEU A 38 -0.38 9.68 5.65
CA LEU A 38 0.25 10.51 4.63
C LEU A 38 -0.65 11.73 4.37
N VAL A 39 -0.07 12.93 4.52
CA VAL A 39 -0.74 14.21 4.29
C VAL A 39 0.05 14.97 3.23
N SER A 40 -0.65 15.44 2.20
CA SER A 40 -0.10 16.30 1.14
C SER A 40 -0.84 17.63 1.19
N ASP A 41 -0.15 18.74 0.95
CA ASP A 41 -0.71 20.10 0.91
C ASP A 41 -1.26 20.50 -0.48
N GLU A 42 -1.23 19.58 -1.45
CA GLU A 42 -1.60 19.85 -2.83
C GLU A 42 -3.12 19.80 -3.11
N PRO A 43 -3.64 20.67 -4.00
CA PRO A 43 -5.07 20.84 -4.25
C PRO A 43 -5.73 19.68 -5.02
N ASP A 44 -4.97 18.82 -5.72
CA ASP A 44 -5.49 17.63 -6.44
C ASP A 44 -4.97 16.32 -5.85
N ARG A 45 -5.07 16.22 -4.52
CA ARG A 45 -4.59 15.10 -3.72
C ARG A 45 -5.08 13.74 -4.24
N ARG A 46 -6.32 13.64 -4.70
CA ARG A 46 -6.91 12.35 -5.14
C ARG A 46 -6.29 11.84 -6.43
N HIS A 47 -6.19 12.68 -7.44
CA HIS A 47 -5.62 12.29 -8.74
C HIS A 47 -4.14 11.96 -8.57
N GLN A 48 -3.40 12.79 -7.84
CA GLN A 48 -1.98 12.58 -7.59
C GLN A 48 -1.68 11.32 -6.79
N LEU A 49 -2.45 11.03 -5.73
CA LEU A 49 -2.28 9.78 -4.98
C LEU A 49 -2.52 8.54 -5.85
N ARG A 50 -3.53 8.58 -6.72
CA ARG A 50 -3.77 7.49 -7.68
C ARG A 50 -2.67 7.39 -8.71
N LYS A 51 -2.17 8.51 -9.23
CA LYS A 51 -1.05 8.56 -10.18
C LYS A 51 0.23 8.01 -9.54
N LEU A 52 0.54 8.40 -8.31
CA LEU A 52 1.65 7.90 -7.50
C LEU A 52 1.54 6.39 -7.29
N PHE A 53 0.38 5.93 -6.81
CA PHE A 53 0.18 4.51 -6.50
C PHE A 53 0.23 3.64 -7.76
N HIS A 54 -0.52 4.00 -8.81
CA HIS A 54 -0.59 3.19 -10.03
C HIS A 54 0.63 3.33 -10.95
N GLY A 55 1.36 4.43 -10.84
CA GLY A 55 2.61 4.66 -11.55
C GLY A 55 3.80 4.15 -10.73
N PRO A 56 4.62 5.05 -10.16
CA PRO A 56 5.93 4.72 -9.62
C PRO A 56 5.88 3.65 -8.53
N VAL A 57 4.90 3.68 -7.62
CA VAL A 57 4.86 2.71 -6.51
C VAL A 57 4.72 1.28 -7.01
N LEU A 58 3.70 0.97 -7.81
CA LEU A 58 3.55 -0.40 -8.31
C LEU A 58 4.58 -0.76 -9.37
N ALA A 59 5.07 0.21 -10.14
CA ALA A 59 6.12 0.00 -11.13
C ALA A 59 7.44 -0.43 -10.46
N ASP A 60 7.90 0.31 -9.46
CA ASP A 60 9.13 0.02 -8.72
C ASP A 60 9.06 -1.34 -8.03
N ILE A 61 7.95 -1.63 -7.33
CA ILE A 61 7.75 -2.95 -6.69
C ILE A 61 7.84 -4.07 -7.73
N SER A 62 7.14 -3.91 -8.87
CA SER A 62 7.13 -4.90 -9.94
C SER A 62 8.50 -5.11 -10.58
N GLN A 63 9.29 -4.05 -10.72
CA GLN A 63 10.62 -4.10 -11.33
C GLN A 63 11.69 -4.63 -10.37
N GLN A 64 11.57 -4.37 -9.06
CA GLN A 64 12.61 -4.70 -8.09
C GLN A 64 12.39 -6.07 -7.45
N VAL A 65 11.14 -6.45 -7.17
CA VAL A 65 10.85 -7.64 -6.37
C VAL A 65 10.75 -8.90 -7.23
N ARG A 66 11.48 -9.94 -6.81
CA ARG A 66 11.44 -11.28 -7.41
C ARG A 66 11.03 -12.31 -6.37
N LEU A 67 10.07 -13.16 -6.69
CA LEU A 67 9.55 -14.19 -5.78
C LEU A 67 9.56 -15.56 -6.47
N PRO A 68 9.75 -16.65 -5.72
CA PRO A 68 9.53 -17.98 -6.24
C PRO A 68 8.05 -18.17 -6.56
N ASP A 69 7.77 -18.55 -7.79
CA ASP A 69 6.44 -18.90 -8.25
C ASP A 69 6.08 -20.32 -7.75
N PRO A 70 4.98 -20.48 -7.01
CA PRO A 70 4.65 -21.75 -6.36
C PRO A 70 4.28 -22.86 -7.35
N ASP A 71 3.80 -22.51 -8.54
CA ASP A 71 3.33 -23.48 -9.53
C ASP A 71 4.49 -23.97 -10.41
N THR A 72 5.42 -23.06 -10.74
CA THR A 72 6.54 -23.35 -11.66
C THR A 72 7.89 -23.55 -10.96
N GLY A 73 8.02 -23.14 -9.70
CA GLY A 73 9.27 -23.16 -8.93
C GLY A 73 10.32 -22.14 -9.41
N LEU A 74 10.00 -21.34 -10.43
CA LEU A 74 10.90 -20.33 -10.99
C LEU A 74 10.83 -19.03 -10.21
N VAL A 75 11.93 -18.28 -10.21
CA VAL A 75 11.94 -16.92 -9.64
C VAL A 75 11.39 -15.94 -10.68
N VAL A 76 10.22 -15.37 -10.42
CA VAL A 76 9.48 -14.50 -11.34
C VAL A 76 9.29 -13.10 -10.77
N ARG A 77 8.98 -12.15 -11.67
CA ARG A 77 8.49 -10.82 -11.31
C ARG A 77 7.00 -10.76 -11.59
N TYR A 78 6.23 -10.33 -10.60
CA TYR A 78 4.79 -10.13 -10.75
C TYR A 78 4.49 -8.73 -11.29
N THR A 79 3.47 -8.63 -12.14
CA THR A 79 3.05 -7.38 -12.76
C THR A 79 2.46 -6.40 -11.73
N PRO A 80 2.41 -5.09 -12.02
CA PRO A 80 1.75 -4.10 -11.15
C PRO A 80 0.32 -4.49 -10.76
N LYS A 81 -0.42 -5.12 -11.68
CA LYS A 81 -1.80 -5.58 -11.44
C LYS A 81 -1.87 -6.69 -10.39
N ALA A 82 -0.96 -7.67 -10.44
CA ALA A 82 -0.89 -8.75 -9.47
C ALA A 82 -0.54 -8.21 -8.07
N TRP A 83 0.43 -7.29 -7.99
CA TRP A 83 0.77 -6.61 -6.74
C TRP A 83 -0.42 -5.82 -6.17
N LYS A 84 -1.14 -5.05 -7.00
CA LYS A 84 -2.35 -4.33 -6.58
C LYS A 84 -3.36 -5.26 -5.94
N GLN A 85 -3.59 -6.43 -6.54
CA GLN A 85 -4.53 -7.42 -6.02
C GLN A 85 -4.09 -7.95 -4.65
N LEU A 86 -2.83 -8.36 -4.52
CA LEU A 86 -2.27 -8.82 -3.24
C LEU A 86 -2.43 -7.76 -2.15
N PHE A 87 -2.03 -6.51 -2.43
CA PHE A 87 -2.12 -5.44 -1.46
C PHE A 87 -3.57 -5.12 -1.08
N ALA A 88 -4.50 -5.16 -2.04
CA ALA A 88 -5.92 -5.02 -1.75
C ALA A 88 -6.38 -6.11 -0.77
N GLU A 89 -6.00 -7.37 -0.97
CA GLU A 89 -6.29 -8.49 -0.06
C GLU A 89 -5.69 -8.31 1.33
N MET A 90 -4.47 -7.76 1.43
CA MET A 90 -3.78 -7.57 2.70
C MET A 90 -4.30 -6.39 3.52
N PHE A 91 -4.65 -5.27 2.88
CA PHE A 91 -4.85 -4.00 3.58
C PHE A 91 -6.28 -3.45 3.51
N ILE A 92 -7.14 -3.99 2.64
CA ILE A 92 -8.55 -3.60 2.59
C ILE A 92 -9.37 -4.62 3.39
N GLU A 93 -10.08 -4.13 4.40
CA GLU A 93 -10.96 -4.97 5.21
C GLU A 93 -12.06 -5.61 4.35
N PRO A 94 -12.33 -6.92 4.52
CA PRO A 94 -13.41 -7.58 3.80
C PRO A 94 -14.75 -6.97 4.16
N ARG A 95 -15.61 -6.80 3.15
CA ARG A 95 -17.00 -6.41 3.33
C ARG A 95 -17.90 -7.56 2.90
N PHE A 96 -18.97 -7.79 3.65
CA PHE A 96 -19.89 -8.88 3.40
C PHE A 96 -21.29 -8.35 3.18
N GLU A 97 -21.99 -8.91 2.20
CA GLU A 97 -23.39 -8.59 1.90
C GLU A 97 -24.24 -9.84 1.89
N ARG A 98 -25.50 -9.67 2.29
CA ARG A 98 -26.52 -10.72 2.18
C ARG A 98 -27.14 -10.65 0.79
N GLN A 99 -26.96 -11.71 0.02
CA GLN A 99 -27.56 -11.84 -1.31
C GLN A 99 -28.46 -13.07 -1.39
N VAL A 100 -29.46 -13.02 -2.26
CA VAL A 100 -30.29 -14.19 -2.58
C VAL A 100 -29.77 -14.79 -3.86
N VAL A 101 -29.04 -15.91 -3.76
CA VAL A 101 -28.50 -16.63 -4.91
C VAL A 101 -29.32 -17.90 -5.08
N ARG A 102 -29.96 -18.06 -6.25
CA ARG A 102 -30.82 -19.21 -6.57
C ARG A 102 -31.87 -19.50 -5.48
N GLY A 103 -32.50 -18.44 -4.95
CA GLY A 103 -33.55 -18.54 -3.91
C GLY A 103 -33.04 -18.81 -2.49
N ARG A 104 -31.73 -18.96 -2.27
CA ARG A 104 -31.14 -19.13 -0.94
C ARG A 104 -30.45 -17.85 -0.48
N ARG A 105 -30.66 -17.46 0.78
CA ARG A 105 -29.94 -16.36 1.42
C ARG A 105 -28.52 -16.82 1.73
N VAL A 106 -27.54 -16.16 1.11
CA VAL A 106 -26.12 -16.41 1.32
C VAL A 106 -25.43 -15.10 1.70
N VAL A 107 -24.37 -15.21 2.49
CA VAL A 107 -23.47 -14.09 2.79
C VAL A 107 -22.31 -14.21 1.82
N VAL A 108 -22.10 -13.19 0.99
CA VAL A 108 -21.01 -13.14 0.01
C VAL A 108 -20.01 -12.07 0.42
N GLU A 109 -18.72 -12.36 0.26
CA GLU A 109 -17.67 -11.36 0.39
C GLU A 109 -17.64 -10.51 -0.88
N LEU A 110 -17.66 -9.20 -0.72
CA LEU A 110 -17.53 -8.26 -1.83
C LEU A 110 -16.06 -8.17 -2.28
N PRO A 111 -15.80 -7.95 -3.59
CA PRO A 111 -14.44 -7.73 -4.08
C PRO A 111 -13.76 -6.56 -3.37
N ARG A 112 -12.52 -6.77 -2.90
CA ARG A 112 -11.68 -5.71 -2.35
C ARG A 112 -11.18 -4.83 -3.50
N SER A 113 -11.76 -3.63 -3.63
CA SER A 113 -11.42 -2.68 -4.70
C SER A 113 -10.91 -1.37 -4.14
N THR A 114 -9.81 -0.88 -4.70
CA THR A 114 -9.27 0.45 -4.39
C THR A 114 -10.19 1.58 -4.85
N GLU A 115 -11.08 1.32 -5.81
CA GLU A 115 -12.03 2.34 -6.31
C GLU A 115 -13.14 2.66 -5.31
N ALA A 116 -13.44 1.72 -4.40
CA ALA A 116 -14.44 1.91 -3.36
C ALA A 116 -13.90 2.65 -2.12
N LEU A 117 -12.60 2.99 -2.12
CA LEU A 117 -11.96 3.71 -1.01
C LEU A 117 -12.22 5.22 -1.13
N THR A 118 -12.49 5.85 0.02
CA THR A 118 -12.40 7.31 0.12
C THR A 118 -10.95 7.77 -0.04
N ASP A 119 -10.73 9.06 -0.27
CA ASP A 119 -9.39 9.59 -0.52
C ASP A 119 -8.45 9.36 0.68
N ASP A 120 -8.94 9.51 1.91
CA ASP A 120 -8.17 9.22 3.12
C ASP A 120 -7.89 7.72 3.30
N GLN A 121 -8.85 6.86 2.96
CA GLN A 121 -8.65 5.42 2.97
C GLN A 121 -7.61 4.99 1.93
N PHE A 122 -7.64 5.61 0.75
CA PHE A 122 -6.68 5.36 -0.32
C PHE A 122 -5.28 5.87 0.04
N ALA A 123 -5.18 7.05 0.68
CA ALA A 123 -3.91 7.57 1.18
C ALA A 123 -3.29 6.63 2.23
N LYS A 124 -4.10 6.16 3.19
CA LYS A 124 -3.67 5.17 4.19
C LYS A 124 -3.23 3.87 3.54
N PHE A 125 -4.02 3.35 2.61
CA PHE A 125 -3.70 2.14 1.86
C PHE A 125 -2.37 2.28 1.09
N THR A 126 -2.18 3.38 0.37
CA THR A 126 -0.94 3.66 -0.37
C THR A 126 0.27 3.71 0.57
N LEU A 127 0.13 4.37 1.72
CA LEU A 127 1.20 4.41 2.71
C LEU A 127 1.52 3.01 3.28
N GLN A 128 0.51 2.19 3.57
CA GLN A 128 0.73 0.81 4.04
C GLN A 128 1.50 0.00 3.01
N VAL A 129 1.19 0.17 1.71
CA VAL A 129 1.92 -0.47 0.62
C VAL A 129 3.37 0.01 0.56
N ILE A 130 3.61 1.33 0.60
CA ILE A 130 4.97 1.90 0.57
C ILE A 130 5.79 1.37 1.74
N VAL A 131 5.24 1.41 2.96
CA VAL A 131 5.92 0.91 4.16
C VAL A 131 6.21 -0.58 4.03
N PHE A 132 5.24 -1.38 3.59
CA PHE A 132 5.46 -2.82 3.40
C PHE A 132 6.54 -3.10 2.35
N ALA A 133 6.50 -2.39 1.23
CA ALA A 133 7.47 -2.55 0.15
C ALA A 133 8.89 -2.18 0.60
N VAL A 134 9.07 -1.07 1.32
CA VAL A 134 10.37 -0.66 1.87
C VAL A 134 10.89 -1.68 2.88
N VAL A 135 10.03 -2.08 3.82
CA VAL A 135 10.46 -2.82 5.00
C VAL A 135 10.59 -4.32 4.72
N GLU A 136 9.59 -4.92 4.09
CA GLU A 136 9.48 -6.37 3.93
C GLU A 136 10.02 -6.83 2.58
N LEU A 137 9.98 -5.95 1.56
CA LEU A 137 10.44 -6.27 0.20
C LEU A 137 11.76 -5.59 -0.18
N GLY A 138 12.28 -4.68 0.66
CA GLY A 138 13.53 -3.96 0.40
C GLY A 138 13.49 -3.06 -0.84
N VAL A 139 12.31 -2.55 -1.20
CA VAL A 139 12.12 -1.70 -2.39
C VAL A 139 12.64 -0.29 -2.12
N GLU A 140 13.38 0.25 -3.09
CA GLU A 140 13.82 1.64 -3.14
C GLU A 140 13.04 2.39 -4.24
N PHE A 141 12.10 3.26 -3.86
CA PHE A 141 11.27 3.98 -4.84
C PHE A 141 12.09 5.01 -5.65
N THR A 142 11.87 5.08 -6.96
CA THR A 142 12.52 6.03 -7.87
C THR A 142 11.60 7.24 -8.14
N GLU A 143 12.18 8.44 -8.32
CA GLU A 143 11.40 9.63 -8.69
C GLU A 143 11.06 9.58 -10.19
N GLU A 144 9.79 9.37 -10.54
CA GLU A 144 9.31 9.74 -11.89
C GLU A 144 8.47 11.01 -11.80
N GLY A 145 9.16 12.14 -12.02
CA GLY A 145 8.62 13.49 -12.09
C GLY A 145 9.65 14.57 -12.48
N ALA A 146 10.95 14.34 -12.26
CA ALA A 146 12.01 15.21 -12.74
C ALA A 146 12.47 14.79 -14.15
N GLN A 147 11.68 15.15 -15.17
CA GLN A 147 12.30 15.42 -16.47
C GLN A 147 13.05 16.76 -16.36
N PRO A 148 14.26 16.89 -16.91
CA PRO A 148 15.03 18.13 -16.89
C PRO A 148 14.31 19.30 -17.58
#